data_AF-A0A7Z9FX62-F1
#
_entry.id   AF-A0A7Z9FX62-F1
#
_cell.length_a   1.000
_cell.length_b   1.000
_cell.length_c   1.000
_cell.angle_alpha   90.00
_cell.angle_beta   90.00
_cell.angle_gamma   90.00
#
_symmetry.space_group_name_H-M   'P 1'
#
loop_
_entity.id
_entity.type
_entity.pdbx_description
1 polymer ?
#
loop_
_entity_poly.entity_id
_entity_poly.type
_entity_poly.pdbx_seq_one_letter_code
_entity_poly.pdbx_strand_id
1 'polypeptide(L)'
;MRKGNLLWLCIATTLILTNVVMSQDPDRNPDERQRKAELRERRERRGRAGQERLKTFIMERLDSLLQQVGESIGQRYELEETTVNQLRRAVRESVENQLNQERDMMRSFVGAARDGGMQMLEMLLSQPNCRAALAKHLNGKQFQDYLDFLKARGQREQRAVNRQLTALIDQQLSLTSNQREKVEQMLVTET
;
A
#
# COMPACT_ATOMS: atom_id res chain seq x y z
N MET A 1 25.38 -41.36 45.41
CA MET A 1 24.58 -40.45 44.57
C MET A 1 25.25 -40.25 43.20
N ARG A 2 24.46 -40.43 42.13
CA ARG A 2 24.59 -39.86 40.76
C ARG A 2 25.78 -40.23 39.86
N LYS A 3 26.11 -41.53 39.73
CA LYS A 3 26.93 -42.02 38.58
C LYS A 3 26.18 -41.96 37.22
N GLY A 4 24.84 -41.93 37.24
CA GLY A 4 24.01 -41.80 36.03
C GLY A 4 23.97 -40.40 35.40
N ASN A 5 24.14 -39.32 36.19
CA ASN A 5 24.07 -37.94 35.66
C ASN A 5 25.33 -37.55 34.88
N LEU A 6 26.51 -38.05 35.25
CA LEU A 6 27.76 -37.68 34.60
C LEU A 6 27.82 -38.21 33.16
N LEU A 7 27.31 -39.43 32.96
CA LEU A 7 27.32 -40.11 31.68
C LEU A 7 26.33 -39.46 30.69
N TRP A 8 25.17 -39.03 31.17
CA TRP A 8 24.22 -38.22 30.39
C TRP A 8 24.74 -36.83 30.06
N LEU A 9 25.46 -36.19 30.98
CA LEU A 9 26.14 -34.91 30.73
C LEU A 9 27.24 -35.04 29.66
N CYS A 10 28.03 -36.11 29.69
CA CYS A 10 29.05 -36.38 28.68
C CYS A 10 28.44 -36.67 27.29
N ILE A 11 27.32 -37.39 27.22
CA ILE A 11 26.60 -37.65 25.96
C ILE A 11 25.98 -36.35 25.41
N ALA A 12 25.37 -35.54 26.28
CA ALA A 12 24.77 -34.27 25.87
C ALA A 12 25.82 -33.26 25.38
N THR A 13 26.96 -33.14 26.07
CA THR A 13 28.05 -32.25 25.64
C THR A 13 28.71 -32.74 24.36
N THR A 14 28.89 -34.05 24.17
CA THR A 14 29.42 -34.57 22.90
C THR A 14 28.45 -34.37 21.72
N LEU A 15 27.13 -34.45 21.93
CA LEU A 15 26.12 -34.15 20.90
C LEU A 15 26.05 -32.66 20.56
N ILE A 16 26.23 -31.78 21.55
CA ILE A 16 26.28 -30.33 21.31
C ILE A 16 27.60 -29.97 20.63
N LEU A 17 28.72 -30.53 21.07
CA LEU A 17 30.04 -30.30 20.46
C LEU A 17 30.12 -30.87 19.05
N THR A 18 29.55 -32.04 18.75
CA THR A 18 29.48 -32.54 17.36
C THR A 18 28.62 -31.63 16.50
N ASN A 19 27.46 -31.15 16.99
CA ASN A 19 26.65 -30.21 16.21
C ASN A 19 27.32 -28.85 16.00
N VAL A 20 28.02 -28.32 17.01
CA VAL A 20 28.73 -27.03 16.92
C VAL A 20 29.98 -27.16 16.05
N VAL A 21 30.79 -28.22 16.21
CA VAL A 21 31.96 -28.49 15.36
C VAL A 21 31.54 -28.81 13.92
N MET A 22 30.46 -29.57 13.69
CA MET A 22 29.91 -29.79 12.33
C MET A 22 29.22 -28.55 11.74
N SER A 23 28.87 -27.55 12.57
CA SER A 23 28.41 -26.25 12.10
C SER A 23 29.56 -25.30 11.73
N GLN A 24 30.76 -25.55 12.27
CA GLN A 24 31.97 -24.75 12.05
C GLN A 24 33.01 -25.43 11.15
N ASP A 25 32.75 -26.65 10.67
CA ASP A 25 33.67 -27.38 9.81
C ASP A 25 33.91 -26.62 8.49
N PRO A 26 35.13 -26.09 8.25
CA PRO A 26 35.45 -25.38 7.03
C PRO A 26 35.40 -26.29 5.78
N ASP A 27 35.43 -27.61 5.96
CA ASP A 27 35.44 -28.65 4.91
C ASP A 27 34.05 -29.23 4.57
N ARG A 28 32.97 -28.66 5.12
CA ARG A 28 31.60 -29.01 4.72
C ARG A 28 31.44 -28.75 3.21
N ASN A 29 31.40 -29.86 2.45
CA ASN A 29 31.34 -30.00 1.00
C ASN A 29 31.11 -28.66 0.25
N PRO A 30 32.08 -28.15 -0.52
CA PRO A 30 31.96 -26.88 -1.23
C PRO A 30 30.71 -26.82 -2.14
N ASP A 31 30.25 -27.97 -2.64
CA ASP A 31 29.01 -28.11 -3.43
C ASP A 31 27.75 -27.76 -2.60
N GLU A 32 27.69 -28.12 -1.30
CA GLU A 32 26.55 -27.77 -0.44
C GLU A 32 26.49 -26.26 -0.14
N ARG A 33 27.66 -25.60 0.01
CA ARG A 33 27.75 -24.14 0.18
C ARG A 33 27.37 -23.41 -1.10
N GLN A 34 27.87 -23.87 -2.25
CA GLN A 34 27.52 -23.32 -3.56
C GLN A 34 26.01 -23.45 -3.83
N ARG A 35 25.41 -24.62 -3.60
CA ARG A 35 23.96 -24.83 -3.71
C ARG A 35 23.16 -23.91 -2.81
N LYS A 36 23.59 -23.69 -1.56
CA LYS A 36 22.93 -22.74 -0.63
C LYS A 36 23.06 -21.29 -1.10
N ALA A 37 24.22 -20.89 -1.61
CA ALA A 37 24.45 -19.56 -2.17
C ALA A 37 23.58 -19.33 -3.42
N GLU A 38 23.54 -20.28 -4.34
CA GLU A 38 22.67 -20.23 -5.53
C GLU A 38 21.18 -20.17 -5.15
N LEU A 39 20.75 -20.94 -4.15
CA LEU A 39 19.37 -20.88 -3.65
C LEU A 39 19.04 -19.51 -3.03
N ARG A 40 19.97 -18.91 -2.28
CA ARG A 40 19.81 -17.54 -1.75
C ARG A 40 19.73 -16.52 -2.88
N GLU A 41 20.63 -16.60 -3.85
CA GLU A 41 20.63 -15.69 -5.00
C GLU A 41 19.36 -15.82 -5.82
N ARG A 42 18.87 -17.05 -6.07
CA ARG A 42 17.57 -17.29 -6.73
C ARG A 42 16.41 -16.69 -5.94
N ARG A 43 16.42 -16.79 -4.60
CA ARG A 43 15.39 -16.17 -3.74
C ARG A 43 15.44 -14.65 -3.81
N GLU A 44 16.63 -14.07 -3.78
CA GLU A 44 16.82 -12.62 -3.91
C GLU A 44 16.41 -12.11 -5.29
N ARG A 45 16.75 -12.83 -6.36
CA ARG A 45 16.31 -12.49 -7.73
C ARG A 45 14.79 -12.55 -7.85
N ARG A 46 14.14 -13.57 -7.29
CA ARG A 46 12.67 -13.65 -7.24
C ARG A 46 12.06 -12.54 -6.40
N GLY A 47 12.65 -12.22 -5.26
CA GLY A 47 12.22 -11.11 -4.41
C GLY A 47 12.28 -9.78 -5.15
N ARG A 48 13.40 -9.50 -5.83
CA ARG A 48 13.57 -8.32 -6.69
C ARG A 48 12.54 -8.28 -7.82
N ALA A 49 12.37 -9.37 -8.56
CA ALA A 49 11.38 -9.44 -9.63
C ALA A 49 9.94 -9.24 -9.12
N GLY A 50 9.61 -9.76 -7.93
CA GLY A 50 8.33 -9.50 -7.29
C GLY A 50 8.15 -8.03 -6.91
N GLN A 51 9.19 -7.41 -6.36
CA GLN A 51 9.18 -5.99 -5.99
C GLN A 51 8.99 -5.08 -7.22
N GLU A 52 9.69 -5.35 -8.32
CA GLU A 52 9.54 -4.60 -9.58
C GLU A 52 8.13 -4.72 -10.16
N ARG A 53 7.52 -5.91 -10.10
CA ARG A 53 6.13 -6.10 -10.52
C ARG A 53 5.16 -5.27 -9.68
N LEU A 54 5.35 -5.23 -8.36
CA LEU A 54 4.51 -4.42 -7.47
C LEU A 54 4.72 -2.93 -7.73
N LYS A 55 5.96 -2.48 -7.94
CA LYS A 55 6.26 -1.10 -8.32
C LYS A 55 5.55 -0.73 -9.62
N THR A 56 5.66 -1.58 -10.65
CA THR A 56 4.99 -1.36 -11.95
C THR A 56 3.49 -1.22 -11.78
N PHE A 57 2.86 -2.14 -11.03
CA PHE A 57 1.44 -2.09 -10.72
C PHE A 57 1.02 -0.79 -10.01
N ILE A 58 1.79 -0.34 -9.01
CA ILE A 58 1.52 0.93 -8.32
C ILE A 58 1.64 2.10 -9.31
N MET A 59 2.67 2.14 -10.14
CA MET A 59 2.91 3.25 -11.07
C MET A 59 1.81 3.33 -12.15
N GLU A 60 1.36 2.21 -12.70
CA GLU A 60 0.24 2.20 -13.67
C GLU A 60 -1.06 2.74 -13.06
N ARG A 61 -1.36 2.34 -11.82
CA ARG A 61 -2.53 2.85 -11.09
C ARG A 61 -2.39 4.33 -10.75
N LEU A 62 -1.18 4.75 -10.37
CA LEU A 62 -0.87 6.15 -10.11
C LEU A 62 -1.08 7.00 -11.36
N ASP A 63 -0.56 6.56 -12.51
CA ASP A 63 -0.67 7.30 -13.77
C ASP A 63 -2.15 7.50 -14.16
N SER A 64 -2.98 6.46 -14.04
CA SER A 64 -4.42 6.57 -14.27
C SER A 64 -5.11 7.53 -13.30
N LEU A 65 -4.73 7.51 -12.01
CA LEU A 65 -5.29 8.42 -11.00
C LEU A 65 -4.87 9.87 -11.27
N LEU A 66 -3.59 10.10 -11.55
CA LEU A 66 -3.03 11.41 -11.85
C LEU A 66 -3.60 12.00 -13.14
N GLN A 67 -3.97 11.17 -14.11
CA GLN A 67 -4.72 11.61 -15.28
C GLN A 67 -6.06 12.23 -14.85
N GLN A 68 -6.88 11.49 -14.11
CA GLN A 68 -8.21 11.95 -13.66
C GLN A 68 -8.13 13.17 -12.74
N VAL A 69 -7.21 13.14 -11.77
CA VAL A 69 -6.98 14.25 -10.83
C VAL A 69 -6.48 15.48 -11.58
N GLY A 70 -5.53 15.32 -12.50
CA GLY A 70 -5.00 16.42 -13.30
C GLY A 70 -6.05 17.06 -14.19
N GLU A 71 -6.92 16.27 -14.82
CA GLU A 71 -8.06 16.78 -15.61
C GLU A 71 -9.03 17.56 -14.74
N SER A 72 -9.41 17.00 -13.59
CA SER A 72 -10.31 17.63 -12.62
C SER A 72 -9.75 18.96 -12.10
N ILE A 73 -8.48 19.00 -11.71
CA ILE A 73 -7.80 20.23 -11.25
C ILE A 73 -7.71 21.25 -12.40
N GLY A 74 -7.28 20.80 -13.58
CA GLY A 74 -7.09 21.66 -14.75
C GLY A 74 -8.39 22.34 -15.18
N GLN A 75 -9.49 21.59 -15.22
CA GLN A 75 -10.81 22.14 -15.53
C GLN A 75 -11.32 23.09 -14.45
N ARG A 76 -11.12 22.76 -13.17
CA ARG A 76 -11.64 23.56 -12.05
C ARG A 76 -10.98 24.92 -11.92
N TYR A 77 -9.69 25.01 -12.22
CA TYR A 77 -8.91 26.24 -12.05
C TYR A 77 -8.37 26.81 -13.36
N GLU A 78 -8.88 26.32 -14.51
CA GLU A 78 -8.46 26.75 -15.85
C GLU A 78 -6.93 26.71 -16.04
N LEU A 79 -6.29 25.66 -15.51
CA LEU A 79 -4.84 25.53 -15.61
C LEU A 79 -4.42 25.10 -17.02
N GLU A 80 -3.31 25.66 -17.49
CA GLU A 80 -2.68 25.20 -18.72
C GLU A 80 -2.27 23.73 -18.62
N GLU A 81 -2.35 23.03 -19.76
CA GLU A 81 -1.97 21.62 -19.86
C GLU A 81 -0.52 21.37 -19.41
N THR A 82 0.37 22.33 -19.68
CA THR A 82 1.78 22.33 -19.23
C THR A 82 1.88 22.25 -17.70
N THR A 83 1.07 23.03 -16.99
CA THR A 83 1.03 23.07 -15.52
C THR A 83 0.46 21.78 -14.96
N VAL A 84 -0.61 21.26 -15.57
CA VAL A 84 -1.20 19.96 -15.19
C VAL A 84 -0.18 18.82 -15.39
N ASN A 85 0.54 18.80 -16.51
CA ASN A 85 1.55 17.79 -16.80
C ASN A 85 2.75 17.87 -15.84
N GLN A 86 3.19 19.08 -15.47
CA GLN A 86 4.22 19.27 -14.46
C GLN A 86 3.78 18.75 -13.09
N LEU A 87 2.53 19.04 -12.68
CA LEU A 87 1.97 18.53 -11.43
C LEU A 87 1.95 17.00 -11.42
N ARG A 88 1.44 16.37 -12.47
CA ARG A 88 1.42 14.90 -12.60
C ARG A 88 2.82 14.32 -12.49
N ARG A 89 3.77 14.90 -13.22
CA ARG A 89 5.17 14.47 -13.21
C ARG A 89 5.79 14.61 -11.82
N ALA A 90 5.59 15.73 -11.14
CA ALA A 90 6.16 15.97 -9.81
C ALA A 90 5.64 14.97 -8.76
N VAL A 91 4.33 14.65 -8.79
CA VAL A 91 3.76 13.64 -7.90
C VAL A 91 4.29 12.24 -8.25
N ARG A 92 4.34 11.91 -9.55
CA ARG A 92 4.85 10.62 -10.03
C ARG A 92 6.30 10.38 -9.59
N GLU A 93 7.18 11.36 -9.80
CA GLU A 93 8.58 11.30 -9.40
C GLU A 93 8.74 11.19 -7.88
N SER A 94 7.91 11.92 -7.11
CA SER A 94 7.90 11.81 -5.64
C SER A 94 7.58 10.39 -5.17
N VAL A 95 6.53 9.78 -5.72
CA VAL A 95 6.13 8.41 -5.36
C VAL A 95 7.19 7.40 -5.80
N GLU A 96 7.71 7.53 -7.01
CA GLU A 96 8.77 6.63 -7.51
C GLU A 96 10.01 6.67 -6.61
N ASN A 97 10.43 7.86 -6.19
CA ASN A 97 11.55 8.02 -5.26
C ASN A 97 11.27 7.38 -3.89
N GLN A 98 10.06 7.57 -3.34
CA GLN A 98 9.67 6.94 -2.07
C GLN A 98 9.67 5.40 -2.17
N LEU A 99 9.13 4.84 -3.25
CA LEU A 99 9.11 3.38 -3.46
C LEU A 99 10.51 2.77 -3.60
N ASN A 100 11.47 3.54 -4.13
CA ASN A 100 12.86 3.10 -4.25
C ASN A 100 13.60 3.16 -2.91
N GLN A 101 13.23 4.09 -2.02
CA GLN A 101 13.93 4.36 -0.75
C GLN A 101 13.34 3.57 0.43
N GLU A 102 12.02 3.39 0.46
CA GLU A 102 11.31 2.84 1.62
C GLU A 102 10.56 1.54 1.26
N ARG A 103 11.11 0.39 1.67
CA ARG A 103 10.50 -0.91 1.39
C ARG A 103 9.12 -1.09 2.02
N ASP A 104 8.89 -0.49 3.18
CA ASP A 104 7.62 -0.61 3.90
C ASP A 104 6.49 0.17 3.20
N MET A 105 6.83 1.28 2.54
CA MET A 105 5.88 2.08 1.77
C MET A 105 5.28 1.31 0.60
N MET A 106 6.00 0.34 0.05
CA MET A 106 5.50 -0.49 -1.04
C MET A 106 4.25 -1.27 -0.63
N ARG A 107 4.16 -1.76 0.61
CA ARG A 107 2.96 -2.49 1.07
C ARG A 107 1.76 -1.57 1.17
N SER A 108 1.95 -0.37 1.73
CA SER A 108 0.89 0.64 1.88
C SER A 108 0.36 1.08 0.53
N PHE A 109 1.24 1.40 -0.42
CA PHE A 109 0.84 1.79 -1.78
C PHE A 109 0.15 0.65 -2.55
N VAL A 110 0.59 -0.61 -2.38
CA VAL A 110 -0.10 -1.76 -2.99
C VAL A 110 -1.51 -1.93 -2.43
N GLY A 111 -1.70 -1.77 -1.11
CA GLY A 111 -3.02 -1.81 -0.48
C GLY A 111 -3.92 -0.73 -1.06
N ALA A 112 -3.47 0.52 -1.02
CA ALA A 112 -4.23 1.66 -1.53
C ALA A 112 -4.56 1.52 -3.04
N ALA A 113 -3.62 1.04 -3.85
CA ALA A 113 -3.82 0.82 -5.29
C ALA A 113 -4.81 -0.32 -5.61
N ARG A 114 -5.03 -1.27 -4.68
CA ARG A 114 -6.05 -2.31 -4.80
C ARG A 114 -7.43 -1.83 -4.39
N ASP A 115 -7.49 -1.06 -3.32
CA ASP A 115 -8.75 -0.60 -2.73
C ASP A 115 -9.44 0.47 -3.59
N GLY A 116 -8.67 1.21 -4.41
CA GLY A 116 -9.21 2.02 -5.50
C GLY A 116 -8.58 3.41 -5.60
N GLY A 117 -9.13 4.22 -6.51
CA GLY A 117 -8.61 5.56 -6.79
C GLY A 117 -8.66 6.52 -5.60
N MET A 118 -9.69 6.40 -4.74
CA MET A 118 -9.84 7.29 -3.58
C MET A 118 -8.84 6.98 -2.47
N GLN A 119 -8.69 5.71 -2.08
CA GLN A 119 -7.70 5.28 -1.09
C GLN A 119 -6.27 5.60 -1.56
N MET A 120 -6.00 5.42 -2.86
CA MET A 120 -4.73 5.82 -3.44
C MET A 120 -4.51 7.33 -3.41
N LEU A 121 -5.55 8.14 -3.65
CA LEU A 121 -5.50 9.59 -3.53
C LEU A 121 -5.26 10.05 -2.08
N GLU A 122 -5.96 9.46 -1.10
CA GLU A 122 -5.75 9.72 0.32
C GLU A 122 -4.32 9.35 0.75
N MET A 123 -3.82 8.21 0.28
CA MET A 123 -2.44 7.81 0.50
C MET A 123 -1.47 8.85 -0.04
N LEU A 124 -1.67 9.36 -1.27
CA LEU A 124 -0.84 10.43 -1.82
C LEU A 124 -0.90 11.72 -1.00
N LEU A 125 -2.10 12.12 -0.55
CA LEU A 125 -2.28 13.34 0.24
C LEU A 125 -1.71 13.24 1.66
N SER A 126 -1.57 12.02 2.20
CA SER A 126 -0.89 11.77 3.48
C SER A 126 0.63 11.96 3.38
N GLN A 127 1.21 11.88 2.18
CA GLN A 127 2.65 12.01 1.96
C GLN A 127 3.06 13.48 1.85
N PRO A 128 3.96 13.98 2.72
CA PRO A 128 4.39 15.38 2.71
C PRO A 128 4.95 15.84 1.36
N ASN A 129 5.72 14.98 0.68
CA ASN A 129 6.35 15.31 -0.60
C ASN A 129 5.33 15.42 -1.74
N CYS A 130 4.34 14.52 -1.78
CA CYS A 130 3.25 14.56 -2.75
C CYS A 130 2.33 15.76 -2.51
N ARG A 131 2.03 16.06 -1.25
CA ARG A 131 1.30 17.27 -0.86
C ARG A 131 2.04 18.54 -1.27
N ALA A 132 3.35 18.60 -1.05
CA ALA A 132 4.18 19.71 -1.46
C ALA A 132 4.26 19.85 -2.99
N ALA A 133 4.31 18.75 -3.74
CA ALA A 133 4.27 18.76 -5.19
C ALA A 133 2.97 19.37 -5.73
N LEU A 134 1.81 19.02 -5.14
CA LEU A 134 0.53 19.64 -5.48
C LEU A 134 0.50 21.14 -5.15
N ALA A 135 1.02 21.51 -3.97
CA ALA A 135 1.07 22.91 -3.52
C ALA A 135 2.05 23.80 -4.29
N LYS A 136 2.99 23.24 -5.07
CA LYS A 136 3.86 24.03 -5.96
C LYS A 136 3.12 24.59 -7.17
N HIS A 137 2.10 23.87 -7.64
CA HIS A 137 1.36 24.22 -8.86
C HIS A 137 -0.02 24.80 -8.58
N LEU A 138 -0.49 24.72 -7.33
CA LEU A 138 -1.71 25.34 -6.85
C LEU A 138 -1.38 26.36 -5.78
N ASN A 139 -1.97 27.56 -5.85
CA ASN A 139 -1.84 28.48 -4.73
C ASN A 139 -2.55 27.91 -3.48
N GLY A 140 -2.18 28.39 -2.28
CA GLY A 140 -2.68 27.80 -1.03
C GLY A 140 -4.22 27.76 -0.91
N LYS A 141 -4.92 28.75 -1.51
CA LYS A 141 -6.38 28.80 -1.52
C LYS A 141 -6.97 27.76 -2.48
N GLN A 142 -6.42 27.63 -3.68
CA GLN A 142 -6.82 26.60 -4.66
C GLN A 142 -6.56 25.19 -4.11
N PHE A 143 -5.43 24.99 -3.44
CA PHE A 143 -5.12 23.70 -2.84
C PHE A 143 -6.14 23.32 -1.76
N GLN A 144 -6.47 24.25 -0.86
CA GLN A 144 -7.47 23.99 0.18
C GLN A 144 -8.87 23.77 -0.41
N ASP A 145 -9.29 24.60 -1.38
CA ASP A 145 -10.57 24.42 -2.09
C ASP A 145 -10.64 23.06 -2.79
N TYR A 146 -9.55 22.59 -3.39
CA TYR A 146 -9.50 21.29 -4.04
C TYR A 146 -9.64 20.13 -3.04
N LEU A 147 -9.01 20.24 -1.87
CA LEU A 147 -9.16 19.26 -0.80
C LEU A 147 -10.60 19.19 -0.28
N ASP A 148 -11.24 20.34 -0.11
CA ASP A 148 -12.63 20.41 0.34
C ASP A 148 -13.59 19.86 -0.72
N PHE A 149 -13.30 20.13 -2.00
CA PHE A 149 -14.00 19.51 -3.12
C PHE A 149 -13.91 17.98 -3.12
N LEU A 150 -12.71 17.42 -2.91
CA LEU A 150 -12.52 15.97 -2.85
C LEU A 150 -13.30 15.34 -1.69
N LYS A 151 -13.28 15.96 -0.51
CA LYS A 151 -14.08 15.51 0.64
C LYS A 151 -15.58 15.53 0.33
N ALA A 152 -16.08 16.63 -0.25
CA ALA A 152 -17.48 16.77 -0.61
C ALA A 152 -17.90 15.80 -1.72
N ARG A 153 -16.98 15.41 -2.61
CA ARG A 153 -17.20 14.38 -3.62
C ARG A 153 -17.31 12.99 -2.99
N GLY A 154 -16.36 12.61 -2.13
CA GLY A 154 -16.40 11.33 -1.41
C GLY A 154 -17.69 11.16 -0.60
N GLN A 155 -18.13 12.20 0.11
CA GLN A 155 -19.41 12.18 0.83
C GLN A 155 -20.62 12.00 -0.10
N ARG A 156 -20.61 12.59 -1.30
CA ARG A 156 -21.69 12.42 -2.28
C ARG A 156 -21.72 11.01 -2.85
N GLU A 157 -20.57 10.46 -3.19
CA GLU A 157 -20.43 9.09 -3.69
C GLU A 157 -20.89 8.08 -2.62
N GLN A 158 -20.47 8.26 -1.37
CA GLN A 158 -20.93 7.42 -0.26
C GLN A 158 -22.45 7.50 -0.06
N ARG A 159 -23.04 8.70 -0.09
CA ARG A 159 -24.50 8.86 0.00
C ARG A 159 -25.22 8.18 -1.15
N ALA A 160 -24.68 8.18 -2.36
CA ALA A 160 -25.27 7.50 -3.50
C ALA A 160 -25.26 5.97 -3.30
N VAL A 161 -24.15 5.41 -2.82
CA VAL A 161 -24.05 3.98 -2.46
C VAL A 161 -25.04 3.61 -1.35
N ASN A 162 -25.09 4.41 -0.28
CA ASN A 162 -26.02 4.18 0.83
C ASN A 162 -27.48 4.18 0.35
N ARG A 163 -27.86 5.11 -0.54
CA ARG A 163 -29.20 5.13 -1.14
C ARG A 163 -29.51 3.90 -1.98
N GLN A 164 -28.54 3.42 -2.78
CA GLN A 164 -28.71 2.21 -3.57
C GLN A 164 -28.89 0.98 -2.67
N LEU A 165 -28.08 0.86 -1.61
CA LEU A 165 -28.22 -0.19 -0.62
C LEU A 165 -29.58 -0.13 0.08
N THR A 166 -30.00 1.04 0.55
CA THR A 166 -31.34 1.24 1.15
C THR A 166 -32.45 0.85 0.18
N ALA A 167 -32.33 1.20 -1.11
CA ALA A 167 -33.32 0.82 -2.12
C ALA A 167 -33.38 -0.70 -2.37
N LEU A 168 -32.23 -1.38 -2.39
CA LEU A 168 -32.16 -2.85 -2.52
C LEU A 168 -32.77 -3.54 -1.29
N ILE A 169 -32.48 -3.05 -0.08
CA ILE A 169 -33.05 -3.57 1.16
C ILE A 169 -34.57 -3.32 1.19
N ASP A 170 -35.02 -2.13 0.78
CA ASP A 170 -36.44 -1.78 0.67
C ASP A 170 -37.18 -2.69 -0.30
N GLN A 171 -36.57 -3.00 -1.44
CA GLN A 171 -37.14 -3.92 -2.43
C GLN A 171 -37.29 -5.35 -1.88
N GLN A 172 -36.37 -5.81 -1.02
CA GLN A 172 -36.41 -7.16 -0.46
C GLN A 172 -37.33 -7.27 0.77
N LEU A 173 -37.40 -6.23 1.59
CA LEU A 173 -38.04 -6.27 2.91
C LEU A 173 -39.30 -5.41 3.00
N SER A 174 -39.66 -4.67 1.94
CA SER A 174 -40.80 -3.75 1.91
C SER A 174 -40.80 -2.80 3.11
N LEU A 175 -39.72 -2.02 3.27
CA LEU A 175 -39.52 -1.23 4.47
C LEU A 175 -40.54 -0.08 4.56
N THR A 176 -41.04 0.16 5.77
CA THR A 176 -41.79 1.38 6.10
C THR A 176 -40.86 2.60 6.07
N SER A 177 -41.41 3.81 5.93
CA SER A 177 -40.61 5.05 5.91
C SER A 177 -39.69 5.20 7.13
N ASN A 178 -40.17 4.86 8.33
CA ASN A 178 -39.35 4.89 9.55
C ASN A 178 -38.21 3.87 9.55
N GLN A 179 -38.39 2.71 8.90
CA GLN A 179 -37.34 1.71 8.76
C GLN A 179 -36.30 2.12 7.72
N ARG A 180 -36.72 2.74 6.60
CA ARG A 180 -35.79 3.29 5.61
C ARG A 180 -34.88 4.36 6.21
N GLU A 181 -35.45 5.26 7.00
CA GLU A 181 -34.68 6.32 7.66
C GLU A 181 -33.67 5.75 8.67
N LYS A 182 -34.05 4.72 9.44
CA LYS A 182 -33.11 4.01 10.33
C LYS A 182 -32.00 3.29 9.57
N VAL A 183 -32.32 2.62 8.47
CA VAL A 183 -31.31 1.94 7.63
C VAL A 183 -30.33 2.96 7.04
N GLU A 184 -30.82 4.09 6.52
CA GLU A 184 -29.96 5.15 5.99
C GLU A 184 -29.06 5.75 7.08
N GLN A 185 -29.58 5.95 8.30
CA GLN A 185 -28.77 6.41 9.45
C GLN A 185 -27.69 5.41 9.85
N MET A 186 -28.01 4.11 9.90
CA MET A 186 -27.03 3.06 10.22
C MET A 186 -25.89 3.02 9.19
N LEU A 187 -26.23 3.14 7.90
CA LEU A 187 -25.25 3.16 6.81
C LEU A 187 -24.35 4.42 6.79
N VAL A 188 -24.74 5.48 7.48
CA VAL A 188 -23.91 6.69 7.65
C VAL A 188 -22.97 6.57 8.86
N THR A 189 -23.34 5.80 9.89
CA THR A 189 -22.55 5.63 11.12
C THR A 189 -21.47 4.56 11.06
N GLU A 190 -21.48 3.65 10.08
CA GLU A 190 -20.46 2.58 9.93
C GLU A 190 -19.22 2.97 9.09
N THR A 191 -19.10 4.24 8.67
CA THR A 191 -17.93 4.78 7.96
C THR A 191 -17.22 5.83 8.78
#